data_AF-I0IKW2-F1
#
_entry.id   AF-I0IKW2-F1
#
_cell.length_a   1.000
_cell.length_b   1.000
_cell.length_c   1.000
_cell.angle_alpha   90.00
_cell.angle_beta   90.00
_cell.angle_gamma   90.00
#
_symmetry.space_group_name_H-M   'P 1'
#
loop_
_entity.id
_entity.type
_entity.pdbx_description
1 polymer ?
#
loop_
_entity_poly.entity_id
_entity_poly.type
_entity_poly.pdbx_seq_one_letter_code
_entity_poly.pdbx_strand_id
1 'polypeptide(L)'
;MKLLENRWIQGAFSYQGVTRSLFSRAKFYSDPRAMNLLMEYGIARLGVPCERVILLPVPPHKKRLLSRGFSMADRMALLWSRSWGISYSFGGVERKGGPESKRLGRNERLAISSSDRWIFHRNLKKDPVVLVDDLVTTGWTLKSLAHGLEERGVLVAGAIALCMRERFQGSLETGVFHEA
;
A
#
# COMPACT_ATOMS: atom_id res chain seq x y z
N MET A 1 19.13 2.92 -16.49
CA MET A 1 18.50 1.59 -16.34
C MET A 1 18.97 0.93 -15.03
N LYS A 2 18.71 1.56 -13.87
CA LYS A 2 19.10 1.11 -12.52
C LYS A 2 17.90 1.04 -11.54
N LEU A 3 16.67 1.13 -12.06
CA LEU A 3 15.44 1.19 -11.25
C LEU A 3 14.94 -0.19 -10.79
N LEU A 4 15.51 -1.29 -11.31
CA LEU A 4 15.00 -2.65 -11.07
C LEU A 4 15.67 -3.38 -9.89
N GLU A 5 16.85 -2.95 -9.43
CA GLU A 5 17.64 -3.70 -8.42
C GLU A 5 17.28 -3.36 -6.96
N ASN A 6 16.51 -2.31 -6.68
CA ASN A 6 16.21 -1.88 -5.30
C ASN A 6 14.71 -1.67 -5.08
N ARG A 7 13.92 -2.76 -5.11
CA ARG A 7 12.50 -2.71 -4.74
C ARG A 7 12.34 -2.68 -3.22
N TRP A 8 12.16 -1.50 -2.64
CA TRP A 8 12.10 -1.29 -1.18
C TRP A 8 10.68 -1.15 -0.64
N ILE A 9 10.52 -1.40 0.67
CA ILE A 9 9.32 -1.06 1.43
C ILE A 9 9.75 -0.23 2.63
N GLN A 10 9.18 0.96 2.79
CA GLN A 10 9.49 1.86 3.91
C GLN A 10 8.23 2.17 4.72
N GLY A 11 8.32 1.99 6.04
CA GLY A 11 7.30 2.44 6.99
C GLY A 11 7.74 3.73 7.67
N ALA A 12 6.83 4.70 7.82
CA ALA A 12 7.11 5.92 8.57
C ALA A 12 7.24 5.65 10.08
N PHE A 13 6.50 4.67 10.59
CA PHE A 13 6.46 4.31 12.01
C PHE A 13 6.47 2.80 12.22
N SER A 14 7.12 2.32 13.28
CA SER A 14 6.87 0.97 13.81
C SER A 14 5.43 0.87 14.31
N TYR A 15 4.72 -0.22 14.02
CA TYR A 15 3.35 -0.46 14.49
C TYR A 15 3.32 -1.03 15.91
N GLN A 16 3.60 -0.18 16.91
CA GLN A 16 3.65 -0.55 18.32
C GLN A 16 3.34 0.61 19.27
N GLY A 17 3.15 0.35 20.56
CA GLY A 17 2.96 1.37 21.59
C GLY A 17 2.02 2.51 21.18
N VAL A 18 2.51 3.75 21.28
CA VAL A 18 1.75 4.98 20.97
C VAL A 18 1.32 5.06 19.50
N THR A 19 2.17 4.68 18.55
CA THR A 19 1.86 4.76 17.11
C THR A 19 0.76 3.76 16.74
N ARG A 20 0.75 2.56 17.35
CA ARG A 20 -0.37 1.61 17.20
C ARG A 20 -1.68 2.18 17.73
N SER A 21 -1.67 2.84 18.88
CA SER A 21 -2.85 3.47 19.48
C SER A 21 -3.38 4.62 18.62
N LEU A 22 -2.51 5.50 18.15
CA LEU A 22 -2.86 6.58 17.23
C LEU A 22 -3.39 6.05 15.90
N PHE A 23 -2.74 5.02 15.35
CA PHE A 23 -3.19 4.38 14.12
C PHE A 23 -4.58 3.79 14.29
N SER A 24 -4.85 3.15 15.43
CA SER A 24 -6.18 2.62 15.75
C SER A 24 -7.24 3.73 15.79
N ARG A 25 -6.96 4.85 16.46
CA ARG A 25 -7.84 6.04 16.53
C ARG A 25 -8.14 6.60 15.14
N ALA A 26 -7.10 6.84 14.35
CA ALA A 26 -7.23 7.34 12.98
C ALA A 26 -8.01 6.35 12.09
N LYS A 27 -7.69 5.05 12.18
CA LYS A 27 -8.26 4.04 11.30
C LYS A 27 -9.68 3.68 11.68
N PHE A 28 -9.92 3.26 12.91
CA PHE A 28 -11.19 2.65 13.30
C PHE A 28 -12.19 3.62 13.90
N TYR A 29 -11.74 4.73 14.47
CA TYR A 29 -12.59 5.72 15.12
C TYR A 29 -12.70 7.04 14.35
N SER A 30 -12.12 7.09 13.15
CA SER A 30 -12.14 8.28 12.27
C SER A 30 -11.67 9.55 12.96
N ASP A 31 -10.73 9.44 13.91
CA ASP A 31 -10.20 10.58 14.66
C ASP A 31 -9.33 11.46 13.75
N PRO A 32 -9.78 12.67 13.38
CA PRO A 32 -9.05 13.52 12.44
C PRO A 32 -7.74 14.03 13.03
N ARG A 33 -7.63 14.20 14.35
CA ARG A 33 -6.40 14.67 15.00
C ARG A 33 -5.32 13.60 14.92
N ALA A 34 -5.69 12.36 15.24
CA ALA A 34 -4.78 11.22 15.11
C ALA A 34 -4.36 10.99 13.65
N MET A 35 -5.29 11.16 12.71
CA MET A 35 -5.02 11.02 11.28
C MET A 35 -4.05 12.09 10.77
N ASN A 36 -4.32 13.37 11.05
CA ASN A 36 -3.45 14.47 10.63
C ASN A 36 -2.06 14.34 11.23
N LEU A 37 -1.96 14.08 12.54
CA LEU A 37 -0.66 13.91 13.21
C LEU A 37 0.14 12.77 12.60
N LEU A 38 -0.46 11.60 12.36
CA LEU A 38 0.27 10.52 11.72
C LEU A 38 0.69 10.87 10.29
N MET A 39 -0.18 11.48 9.49
CA MET A 39 0.12 11.79 8.09
C MET A 39 1.19 12.88 7.92
N GLU A 40 1.14 13.94 8.73
CA GLU A 40 2.08 15.08 8.73
C GLU A 40 3.47 14.66 9.24
N TYR A 41 3.55 13.95 10.36
CA TYR A 41 4.84 13.45 10.85
C TYR A 41 5.33 12.24 10.04
N GLY A 42 4.40 11.52 9.40
CA GLY A 42 4.71 10.39 8.54
C GLY A 42 5.46 10.83 7.30
N ILE A 43 4.99 11.87 6.61
CA ILE A 43 5.66 12.38 5.41
C ILE A 43 7.07 12.91 5.73
N ALA A 44 7.26 13.57 6.88
CA ALA A 44 8.56 14.07 7.29
C ALA A 44 9.59 12.96 7.59
N ARG A 45 9.12 11.75 7.92
CA ARG A 45 9.96 10.57 8.16
C ARG A 45 10.23 9.74 6.91
N LEU A 46 9.38 9.88 5.90
CA LEU A 46 9.55 9.19 4.62
C LEU A 46 10.42 10.03 3.70
N GLY A 47 11.35 9.38 2.99
CA GLY A 47 12.07 10.06 1.92
C GLY A 47 11.15 10.33 0.74
N VAL A 48 11.45 11.37 -0.04
CA VAL A 48 10.74 11.61 -1.31
C VAL A 48 11.00 10.42 -2.24
N PRO A 49 9.97 9.68 -2.67
CA PRO A 49 10.14 8.63 -3.65
C PRO A 49 10.34 9.32 -5.01
N CYS A 50 11.58 9.40 -5.52
CA CYS A 50 11.99 9.87 -6.87
C CYS A 50 11.01 10.77 -7.67
N GLU A 51 11.48 11.91 -8.20
CA GLU A 51 10.64 12.91 -8.90
C GLU A 51 9.78 12.41 -10.08
N ARG A 52 10.07 11.24 -10.67
CA ARG A 52 9.31 10.65 -11.78
C ARG A 52 8.62 9.35 -11.37
N VAL A 53 7.69 9.44 -10.42
CA VAL A 53 6.82 8.32 -10.04
C VAL A 53 5.36 8.74 -9.93
N ILE A 54 4.46 7.75 -9.90
CA ILE A 54 3.05 7.92 -9.55
C ILE A 54 2.80 7.26 -8.20
N LEU A 55 2.27 8.00 -7.24
CA LEU A 55 1.74 7.42 -6.01
C LEU A 55 0.43 6.67 -6.31
N LEU A 56 0.44 5.37 -6.05
CA LEU A 56 -0.70 4.49 -6.26
C LEU A 56 -1.23 3.97 -4.90
N PRO A 57 -2.37 4.46 -4.41
CA PRO A 57 -2.95 3.98 -3.17
C PRO A 57 -3.43 2.54 -3.31
N VAL A 58 -3.12 1.71 -2.31
CA VAL A 58 -3.64 0.35 -2.20
C VAL A 58 -5.14 0.42 -1.86
N PRO A 59 -6.03 -0.13 -2.71
CA PRO A 59 -7.44 0.03 -2.48
C PRO A 59 -7.90 -0.83 -1.28
N PRO A 60 -8.73 -0.26 -0.39
CA PRO A 60 -9.27 -1.00 0.73
C PRO A 60 -10.25 -2.07 0.23
N HIS A 61 -10.59 -3.00 1.11
CA HIS A 61 -11.73 -3.89 0.86
C HIS A 61 -13.04 -3.09 0.81
N LYS A 62 -13.93 -3.33 -0.16
CA LYS A 62 -15.21 -2.60 -0.33
C LYS A 62 -16.02 -2.47 0.96
N LYS A 63 -16.17 -3.58 1.72
CA LYS A 63 -16.84 -3.56 3.05
C LYS A 63 -16.24 -2.53 4.01
N ARG A 64 -14.90 -2.37 4.03
CA ARG A 64 -14.20 -1.41 4.89
C ARG A 64 -14.38 0.03 4.41
N LEU A 65 -14.47 0.24 3.10
CA LEU A 65 -14.76 1.55 2.54
C LEU A 65 -16.19 1.98 2.89
N LEU A 66 -17.17 1.09 2.72
CA LEU A 66 -18.57 1.34 3.10
C LEU A 66 -18.75 1.63 4.58
N SER A 67 -18.04 0.89 5.46
CA SER A 67 -18.18 1.08 6.91
C SER A 67 -17.47 2.33 7.45
N ARG A 68 -16.42 2.82 6.77
CA ARG A 68 -15.59 3.93 7.25
C ARG A 68 -15.78 5.22 6.46
N GLY A 69 -16.37 5.16 5.27
CA GLY A 69 -16.58 6.30 4.38
C GLY A 69 -15.30 6.84 3.71
N PHE A 70 -14.12 6.30 4.01
CA PHE A 70 -12.86 6.73 3.40
C PHE A 70 -11.81 5.63 3.29
N SER A 71 -10.86 5.84 2.38
CA SER A 71 -9.62 5.09 2.27
C SER A 71 -8.46 5.91 2.84
N MET A 72 -7.77 5.37 3.84
CA MET A 72 -6.66 6.05 4.48
C MET A 72 -5.46 6.14 3.53
N ALA A 73 -5.19 5.09 2.75
CA ALA A 73 -4.16 5.07 1.71
C ALA A 73 -4.40 6.14 0.64
N ASP A 74 -5.64 6.31 0.17
CA ASP A 74 -5.98 7.36 -0.81
C ASP A 74 -5.77 8.76 -0.23
N ARG A 75 -6.23 9.00 1.01
CA ARG A 75 -6.01 10.30 1.69
C ARG A 75 -4.52 10.60 1.85
N MET A 76 -3.73 9.61 2.25
CA MET A 76 -2.28 9.73 2.37
C MET A 76 -1.64 10.04 1.02
N ALA A 77 -1.96 9.26 -0.02
CA ALA A 77 -1.40 9.44 -1.35
C ALA A 77 -1.68 10.85 -1.89
N LEU A 78 -2.91 11.35 -1.74
CA LEU A 78 -3.27 12.71 -2.17
C LEU A 78 -2.51 13.80 -1.38
N LEU A 79 -2.37 13.65 -0.07
CA LEU A 79 -1.66 14.63 0.76
C LEU A 79 -0.17 14.65 0.42
N TRP A 80 0.44 13.47 0.32
CA TRP A 80 1.87 13.33 0.07
C TRP A 80 2.23 13.70 -1.36
N SER A 81 1.36 13.44 -2.33
CA SER A 81 1.57 13.87 -3.73
C SER A 81 1.67 15.39 -3.84
N ARG A 82 0.80 16.12 -3.13
CA ARG A 82 0.83 17.59 -3.09
C ARG A 82 2.11 18.11 -2.42
N SER A 83 2.52 17.47 -1.35
CA SER A 83 3.68 17.90 -0.56
C SER A 83 5.00 17.62 -1.28
N TRP A 84 5.09 16.53 -2.04
CA TRP A 84 6.28 16.15 -2.79
C TRP A 84 6.29 16.64 -4.25
N GLY A 85 5.18 17.20 -4.76
CA GLY A 85 5.06 17.57 -6.17
C GLY A 85 5.01 16.37 -7.12
N ILE A 86 4.55 15.21 -6.64
CA ILE A 86 4.51 13.94 -7.37
C ILE A 86 3.10 13.67 -7.88
N SER A 87 2.96 12.96 -9.00
CA SER A 87 1.64 12.53 -9.51
C SER A 87 0.98 11.49 -8.60
N TYR A 88 -0.35 11.49 -8.53
CA TYR A 88 -1.11 10.45 -7.83
C TYR A 88 -2.22 9.90 -8.73
N SER A 89 -2.53 8.62 -8.58
CA SER A 89 -3.59 7.96 -9.36
C SER A 89 -4.74 7.50 -8.47
N PHE A 90 -5.76 8.34 -8.31
CA PHE A 90 -7.02 7.96 -7.66
C PHE A 90 -7.78 6.89 -8.45
N GLY A 91 -8.22 5.82 -7.77
CA GLY A 91 -9.03 4.77 -8.38
C GLY A 91 -8.33 4.02 -9.53
N GLY A 92 -6.99 4.05 -9.59
CA GLY A 92 -6.23 3.31 -10.61
C GLY A 92 -6.37 1.79 -10.48
N VAL A 93 -6.61 1.32 -9.25
CA VAL A 93 -6.84 -0.08 -8.93
C VAL A 93 -8.02 -0.21 -7.98
N GLU A 94 -8.80 -1.27 -8.15
CA GLU A 94 -9.85 -1.69 -7.26
C GLU A 94 -9.60 -3.13 -6.80
N ARG A 95 -9.90 -3.42 -5.53
CA ARG A 95 -9.86 -4.78 -5.02
C ARG A 95 -11.17 -5.50 -5.37
N LYS A 96 -11.11 -6.63 -6.10
CA LYS A 96 -12.27 -7.49 -6.34
C LYS A 96 -12.87 -7.93 -5.00
N GLY A 97 -14.18 -7.80 -4.87
CA GLY A 97 -14.91 -8.35 -3.74
C GLY A 97 -14.94 -9.87 -3.84
N GLY A 98 -14.50 -10.56 -2.81
CA GLY A 98 -14.58 -12.03 -2.69
C GLY A 98 -14.83 -12.41 -1.22
N PRO A 99 -15.23 -13.67 -0.95
CA PRO A 99 -15.45 -14.11 0.43
C PRO A 99 -14.22 -13.78 1.25
N GLU A 100 -14.46 -13.24 2.46
CA GLU A 100 -13.38 -12.83 3.36
C GLU A 100 -12.32 -13.93 3.40
N SER A 101 -11.07 -13.57 3.15
CA SER A 101 -9.91 -14.45 3.29
C SER A 101 -9.82 -15.16 4.64
N LYS A 102 -10.71 -14.84 5.60
CA LYS A 102 -10.91 -15.58 6.85
C LYS A 102 -11.37 -17.04 6.65
N ARG A 103 -12.00 -17.39 5.53
CA ARG A 103 -12.53 -18.75 5.29
C ARG A 103 -11.66 -19.64 4.39
N LEU A 104 -10.64 -19.07 3.75
CA LEU A 104 -9.73 -19.82 2.87
C LEU A 104 -8.45 -20.17 3.61
N GLY A 105 -8.09 -21.45 3.58
CA GLY A 105 -6.85 -21.99 4.14
C GLY A 105 -5.62 -21.35 3.48
N ARG A 106 -4.45 -21.49 4.10
CA ARG A 106 -3.18 -20.92 3.62
C ARG A 106 -2.91 -21.29 2.14
N ASN A 107 -3.24 -22.53 1.75
CA ASN A 107 -3.04 -23.05 0.40
C ASN A 107 -4.01 -22.47 -0.66
N GLU A 108 -5.26 -22.20 -0.29
CA GLU A 108 -6.25 -21.61 -1.22
C GLU A 108 -5.95 -20.13 -1.52
N ARG A 109 -5.24 -19.44 -0.61
CA ARG A 109 -4.73 -18.08 -0.87
C ARG A 109 -3.55 -18.06 -1.85
N LEU A 110 -2.82 -19.16 -1.95
CA LEU A 110 -1.68 -19.33 -2.88
C LEU A 110 -2.16 -19.76 -4.27
N ALA A 111 -3.29 -20.47 -4.36
CA ALA A 111 -3.86 -20.98 -5.61
C ALA A 111 -4.66 -19.94 -6.42
N ILE A 112 -5.16 -18.88 -5.79
CA ILE A 112 -5.72 -17.72 -6.51
C ILE A 112 -4.54 -16.93 -7.05
N SER A 113 -4.40 -16.87 -8.38
CA SER A 113 -3.42 -15.99 -9.02
C SER A 113 -3.55 -14.60 -8.41
N SER A 114 -2.43 -14.09 -7.87
CA SER A 114 -2.42 -12.87 -7.07
C SER A 114 -2.95 -11.64 -7.83
N SER A 115 -3.03 -11.73 -9.16
CA SER A 115 -3.61 -10.77 -10.11
C SER A 115 -5.14 -10.78 -10.15
N ASP A 116 -5.80 -11.92 -9.90
CA ASP A 116 -7.26 -12.04 -10.01
C ASP A 116 -8.01 -11.26 -8.94
N ARG A 117 -7.30 -10.78 -7.91
CA ARG A 117 -7.85 -9.97 -6.82
C ARG A 117 -7.98 -8.49 -7.13
N TRP A 118 -7.48 -8.06 -8.28
CA TRP A 118 -7.40 -6.64 -8.65
C TRP A 118 -8.12 -6.38 -9.97
N ILE A 119 -8.75 -5.22 -10.05
CA ILE A 119 -9.27 -4.63 -11.29
C ILE A 119 -8.46 -3.36 -11.52
N PHE A 120 -7.91 -3.20 -12.72
CA PHE A 120 -7.06 -2.08 -13.08
C PHE A 120 -7.83 -1.18 -14.04
N HIS A 121 -8.05 0.07 -13.66
CA HIS A 121 -8.93 1.00 -14.37
C HIS A 121 -8.16 2.05 -15.19
N ARG A 122 -6.85 2.17 -14.99
CA ARG A 122 -6.01 3.20 -15.63
C ARG A 122 -4.77 2.59 -16.25
N ASN A 123 -4.31 3.23 -17.33
CA ASN A 123 -3.00 2.91 -17.91
C ASN A 123 -1.90 3.56 -17.06
N LEU A 124 -1.20 2.74 -16.28
CA LEU A 124 -0.10 3.16 -15.39
C LEU A 124 1.28 2.87 -15.99
N LYS A 125 1.37 2.57 -17.30
CA LYS A 125 2.64 2.17 -17.95
C LYS A 125 3.63 3.31 -18.19
N LYS A 126 3.16 4.57 -18.10
CA LYS A 126 3.97 5.74 -18.48
C LYS A 126 5.10 6.03 -17.50
N ASP A 127 4.81 5.90 -16.20
CA ASP A 127 5.75 6.22 -15.13
C ASP A 127 5.78 5.06 -14.12
N PRO A 128 6.93 4.84 -13.45
CA PRO A 128 7.02 3.97 -12.29
C PRO A 128 5.96 4.29 -11.24
N VAL A 129 5.44 3.26 -10.57
CA VAL A 129 4.50 3.45 -9.46
C VAL A 129 5.17 3.17 -8.11
N VAL A 130 4.82 3.95 -7.11
CA VAL A 130 5.10 3.66 -5.70
C VAL A 130 3.78 3.39 -5.00
N LEU A 131 3.67 2.19 -4.41
CA LEU A 131 2.46 1.78 -3.71
C LEU A 131 2.36 2.49 -2.36
N VAL A 132 1.16 2.94 -2.01
CA VAL A 132 0.89 3.60 -0.72
C VAL A 132 -0.11 2.76 0.07
N ASP A 133 0.30 2.26 1.24
CA ASP A 133 -0.58 1.51 2.17
C ASP A 133 -0.61 2.18 3.55
N ASP A 134 -1.63 1.89 4.36
CA ASP A 134 -1.70 2.45 5.72
C ASP A 134 -0.94 1.58 6.75
N LEU A 135 -0.93 0.25 6.58
CA LEU A 135 -0.24 -0.66 7.50
C LEU A 135 0.32 -1.89 6.78
N VAL A 136 1.63 -2.07 6.89
CA VAL A 136 2.32 -3.28 6.43
C VAL A 136 2.49 -4.26 7.59
N THR A 137 1.96 -5.47 7.40
CA THR A 137 2.14 -6.59 8.33
C THR A 137 3.02 -7.68 7.73
N THR A 138 2.52 -8.43 6.76
CA THR A 138 3.27 -9.49 6.04
C THR A 138 3.75 -9.03 4.67
N GLY A 139 3.36 -7.82 4.23
CA GLY A 139 3.63 -7.33 2.87
C GLY A 139 2.83 -8.03 1.77
N TRP A 140 2.01 -9.04 2.09
CA TRP A 140 1.31 -9.85 1.09
C TRP A 140 0.42 -9.01 0.15
N THR A 141 -0.30 -8.02 0.70
CA THR A 141 -1.13 -7.11 -0.09
C THR A 141 -0.30 -6.33 -1.12
N LEU A 142 0.85 -5.79 -0.70
CA LEU A 142 1.75 -5.04 -1.56
C LEU A 142 2.35 -5.94 -2.64
N LYS A 143 2.84 -7.13 -2.28
CA LYS A 143 3.42 -8.11 -3.21
C LYS A 143 2.41 -8.58 -4.25
N SER A 144 1.19 -8.92 -3.82
CA SER A 144 0.11 -9.34 -4.73
C SER A 144 -0.31 -8.22 -5.68
N LEU A 145 -0.38 -6.97 -5.21
CA LEU A 145 -0.69 -5.84 -6.07
C LEU A 145 0.45 -5.55 -7.06
N ALA A 146 1.70 -5.55 -6.56
CA ALA A 146 2.87 -5.33 -7.38
C ALA A 146 2.95 -6.36 -8.52
N HIS A 147 2.76 -7.64 -8.22
CA HIS A 147 2.73 -8.69 -9.21
C HIS A 147 1.65 -8.47 -10.29
N GLY A 148 0.41 -8.14 -9.89
CA GLY A 148 -0.67 -7.89 -10.85
C GLY A 148 -0.47 -6.65 -11.73
N LEU A 149 0.29 -5.66 -11.25
CA LEU A 149 0.74 -4.49 -12.01
C LEU A 149 1.85 -4.86 -12.99
N GLU A 150 2.83 -5.63 -12.54
CA GLU A 150 3.98 -6.07 -13.33
C GLU A 150 3.58 -6.99 -14.48
N GLU A 151 2.63 -7.92 -14.28
CA GLU A 151 2.04 -8.73 -15.36
C GLU A 151 1.40 -7.87 -16.46
N ARG A 152 1.00 -6.64 -16.11
CA ARG A 152 0.44 -5.66 -17.05
C ARG A 152 1.49 -4.72 -17.61
N GLY A 153 2.77 -4.94 -17.33
CA GLY A 153 3.89 -4.12 -17.79
C GLY A 153 4.02 -2.77 -17.07
N VAL A 154 3.50 -2.65 -15.85
CA VAL A 154 3.69 -1.46 -15.00
C VAL A 154 4.91 -1.68 -14.12
N LEU A 155 5.86 -0.74 -14.13
CA LEU A 155 7.04 -0.80 -13.27
C LEU A 155 6.68 -0.39 -11.84
N VAL A 156 6.88 -1.27 -10.85
CA VAL A 156 6.69 -0.95 -9.44
C VAL A 156 8.04 -0.65 -8.80
N ALA A 157 8.27 0.62 -8.45
CA ALA A 157 9.55 1.08 -7.91
C ALA A 157 9.75 0.78 -6.42
N GLY A 158 8.65 0.68 -5.66
CA GLY A 158 8.70 0.50 -4.21
C GLY A 158 7.34 0.65 -3.56
N ALA A 159 7.32 0.62 -2.22
CA ALA A 159 6.13 0.92 -1.44
C ALA A 159 6.45 1.74 -0.19
N ILE A 160 5.55 2.64 0.15
CA ILE A 160 5.56 3.39 1.40
C ILE A 160 4.32 3.04 2.21
N ALA A 161 4.48 3.03 3.54
CA ALA A 161 3.38 2.86 4.45
C ALA A 161 3.49 3.77 5.67
N LEU A 162 2.33 4.09 6.25
CA LEU A 162 2.30 4.87 7.48
C LEU A 162 2.89 4.07 8.64
N CYS A 163 2.44 2.83 8.82
CA CYS A 163 2.93 1.95 9.86
C CYS A 163 3.45 0.62 9.29
N MET A 164 4.46 0.07 9.93
CA MET A 164 5.03 -1.24 9.58
C MET A 164 5.34 -2.03 10.85
N ARG A 165 5.02 -3.32 10.87
CA ARG A 165 5.43 -4.18 12.00
C ARG A 165 6.96 -4.36 12.00
N GLU A 166 7.60 -4.25 13.15
CA GLU A 166 9.07 -4.28 13.27
C GLU A 166 9.74 -5.55 12.75
N ARG A 167 9.03 -6.69 12.78
CA ARG A 167 9.53 -7.96 12.23
C ARG A 167 9.51 -8.03 10.70
N PHE A 168 9.15 -6.94 10.01
CA PHE A 168 9.16 -6.87 8.56
C PHE A 168 10.36 -6.06 8.08
N GLN A 169 11.40 -6.76 7.60
CA GLN A 169 12.41 -6.22 6.67
C GLN A 169 12.05 -6.80 5.31
N GLY A 170 11.61 -5.98 4.35
CA GLY A 170 11.03 -6.50 3.12
C GLY A 170 11.37 -5.69 1.89
N SER A 171 11.67 -6.42 0.81
CA SER A 171 11.66 -5.94 -0.57
C SER A 171 10.35 -6.36 -1.26
N LEU A 172 10.00 -5.70 -2.37
CA LEU A 172 8.91 -6.18 -3.25
C LEU A 172 9.39 -7.28 -4.21
N GLU A 173 10.47 -8.00 -3.90
CA GLU A 173 10.98 -9.02 -4.81
C GLU A 173 9.94 -10.11 -5.12
N THR A 174 9.75 -10.32 -6.42
CA THR A 174 9.00 -11.42 -7.02
C THR A 174 9.83 -12.70 -6.92
N GLY A 175 9.81 -13.30 -5.75
CA GLY A 175 10.29 -14.66 -5.50
C GLY A 175 9.21 -15.36 -4.69
N VAL A 176 8.97 -16.64 -5.02
CA VAL A 176 8.04 -17.57 -4.40
C VAL A 176 7.70 -17.20 -2.96
N PHE A 177 6.40 -17.24 -2.61
CA PHE A 177 5.85 -17.02 -1.27
C PHE A 177 6.48 -17.97 -0.23
N HIS A 178 7.74 -17.75 0.12
CA HIS A 178 8.41 -18.43 1.20
C HIS A 178 8.17 -17.60 2.45
N GLU A 179 7.26 -18.09 3.28
CA GLU A 179 7.01 -17.55 4.59
C GLU A 179 7.89 -18.27 5.62
N ALA A 180 8.29 -17.49 6.64
CA ALA A 180 8.64 -18.00 7.96
C ALA A 180 7.42 -18.59 8.69
#